data_AF-A0A3R8TY08-F1
#
_entry.id   AF-A0A3R8TY08-F1
#
_cell.length_a   1.000
_cell.length_b   1.000
_cell.length_c   1.000
_cell.angle_alpha   90.00
_cell.angle_beta   90.00
_cell.angle_gamma   90.00
#
_symmetry.space_group_name_H-M   'P 1'
#
loop_
_entity.id
_entity.type
_entity.pdbx_description
1 polymer ?
#
loop_
_entity_poly.entity_id
_entity_poly.type
_entity_poly.pdbx_seq_one_letter_code
_entity_poly.pdbx_strand_id
1 'polypeptide(L)'
;MIRKGFIEVHVNIEVIELSETKIKPLKKDWKENISKEETQSEKINKSLGINEDFKNDMIKYAKTVDYLRVFGVAIRYENVMALLDQVSDKDVQRYKYFLKKKNVDKYDKIFLLKDYFTEYYFAHDLKIPKGNILDFIHYCFVEFKLEPLFKANNYDKITLIFEEQAPNYLSTINQKTIEHE
;
A
#
# COMPACT_ATOMS: atom_id res chain seq x y z
N MET A 1 41.53 -10.34 -8.29
CA MET A 1 40.78 -11.61 -8.25
C MET A 1 39.99 -11.68 -6.95
N ILE A 2 38.68 -11.46 -6.99
CA ILE A 2 37.81 -11.59 -5.82
C ILE A 2 37.25 -13.03 -5.84
N ARG A 3 37.53 -13.82 -4.81
CA ARG A 3 37.03 -15.20 -4.70
C ARG A 3 35.52 -15.16 -4.47
N LYS A 4 34.76 -15.92 -5.28
CA LYS A 4 33.32 -16.17 -5.08
C LYS A 4 33.15 -16.91 -3.75
N GLY A 5 32.84 -16.17 -2.69
CA GLY A 5 32.34 -16.73 -1.43
C GLY A 5 30.82 -16.90 -1.54
N PHE A 6 30.32 -18.09 -1.25
CA PHE A 6 28.90 -18.34 -1.14
C PHE A 6 28.41 -17.73 0.18
N ILE A 7 27.30 -16.99 0.14
CA ILE A 7 26.60 -16.52 1.33
C ILE A 7 25.54 -17.56 1.65
N GLU A 8 25.74 -18.27 2.76
CA GLU A 8 24.75 -19.19 3.29
C GLU A 8 23.74 -18.38 4.10
N VAL A 9 22.52 -18.24 3.58
CA VAL A 9 21.42 -17.54 4.24
C VAL A 9 20.60 -18.55 5.00
N HIS A 10 20.69 -18.54 6.32
CA HIS A 10 19.79 -19.32 7.18
C HIS A 10 18.43 -18.61 7.26
N VAL A 11 17.46 -19.10 6.48
CA VAL A 11 16.06 -18.65 6.58
C VAL A 11 15.41 -19.43 7.72
N ASN A 12 15.11 -18.76 8.83
CA ASN A 12 14.24 -19.34 9.86
C ASN A 12 12.81 -19.38 9.31
N ILE A 13 12.43 -20.55 8.78
CA ILE A 13 11.06 -20.86 8.40
C ILE A 13 10.33 -21.23 9.69
N GLU A 14 9.67 -20.25 10.31
CA GLU A 14 8.74 -20.50 11.41
C GLU A 14 7.46 -21.12 10.81
N VAL A 15 7.25 -22.41 11.08
CA VAL A 15 5.99 -23.09 10.78
C VAL A 15 4.95 -22.55 11.76
N ILE A 16 3.96 -21.80 11.26
CA ILE A 16 2.82 -21.37 12.07
C ILE A 16 1.95 -22.61 12.33
N GLU A 17 2.21 -23.32 13.43
CA GLU A 17 1.26 -24.29 13.97
C GLU A 17 -0.06 -23.57 14.28
N LEU A 18 -1.16 -24.09 13.75
CA LEU A 18 -2.50 -23.65 14.12
C LEU A 18 -2.73 -24.01 15.59
N SER A 19 -2.37 -23.10 16.50
CA SER A 19 -2.64 -23.25 17.92
C SER A 19 -4.15 -23.37 18.13
N GLU A 20 -4.58 -24.46 18.76
CA GLU A 20 -5.97 -24.64 19.19
C GLU A 20 -6.46 -23.41 19.96
N THR A 21 -7.39 -22.68 19.37
CA THR A 21 -7.99 -21.49 19.99
C THR A 21 -8.80 -21.93 21.22
N LYS A 22 -8.29 -21.60 22.41
CA LYS A 22 -9.09 -21.66 23.64
C LYS A 22 -10.20 -20.62 23.55
N ILE A 23 -11.42 -21.07 23.28
CA ILE A 23 -12.62 -20.22 23.31
C ILE A 23 -12.79 -19.72 24.74
N LYS A 24 -12.53 -18.42 24.96
CA LYS A 24 -12.81 -17.78 26.25
C LYS A 24 -14.33 -17.78 26.47
N PRO A 25 -14.82 -18.10 27.68
CA PRO A 25 -16.24 -18.00 27.99
C PRO A 25 -16.71 -16.56 27.76
N LEU A 26 -17.84 -16.40 27.10
CA LEU A 26 -18.44 -15.09 26.83
C LEU A 26 -18.78 -14.40 28.14
N LYS A 27 -18.33 -13.16 28.29
CA LYS A 27 -18.72 -12.27 29.38
C LYS A 27 -20.15 -11.81 29.21
N LYS A 28 -20.82 -11.52 30.34
CA LYS A 28 -22.22 -11.07 30.38
C LYS A 28 -22.44 -9.77 29.60
N ASP A 29 -21.46 -8.86 29.59
CA ASP A 29 -21.49 -7.65 28.78
C ASP A 29 -20.95 -7.91 27.37
N TRP A 30 -21.86 -7.87 26.40
CA TRP A 30 -21.59 -8.21 25.00
C TRP A 30 -20.51 -7.32 24.35
N LYS A 31 -20.39 -6.06 24.81
CA LYS A 31 -19.35 -5.12 24.35
C LYS A 31 -17.95 -5.55 24.77
N GLU A 32 -17.80 -6.27 25.89
CA GLU A 32 -16.50 -6.74 26.37
C GLU A 32 -16.01 -8.01 25.66
N ASN A 33 -16.90 -8.70 24.95
CA ASN A 33 -16.55 -9.85 24.12
C ASN A 33 -15.99 -9.46 22.75
N ILE A 34 -16.15 -8.19 22.35
CA ILE A 34 -15.59 -7.64 21.13
C ILE A 34 -14.18 -7.11 21.44
N SER A 35 -13.26 -7.98 21.85
CA SER A 35 -11.85 -7.62 21.72
C SER A 35 -11.49 -7.76 20.25
N LYS A 36 -11.25 -6.65 19.55
CA LYS A 36 -10.55 -6.73 18.26
C LYS A 36 -9.18 -7.33 18.54
N GLU A 37 -8.98 -8.57 18.13
CA GLU A 37 -7.62 -9.10 18.05
C GLU A 37 -6.82 -8.18 17.12
N GLU A 38 -5.66 -7.71 17.59
CA GLU A 38 -4.75 -6.94 16.75
C GLU A 38 -4.41 -7.79 15.51
N THR A 39 -4.71 -7.26 14.34
CA THR A 39 -4.31 -7.84 13.05
C THR A 39 -2.78 -7.96 12.99
N GLN A 40 -2.25 -8.86 12.16
CA GLN A 40 -0.80 -8.98 11.99
C GLN A 40 -0.15 -7.65 11.58
N SER A 41 -0.82 -6.85 10.75
CA SER A 41 -0.39 -5.50 10.38
C SER A 41 -0.33 -4.57 11.60
N GLU A 42 -1.32 -4.61 12.49
CA GLU A 42 -1.31 -3.82 13.73
C GLU A 42 -0.18 -4.24 14.66
N LYS A 43 0.11 -5.55 14.78
CA LYS A 43 1.23 -6.07 15.57
C LYS A 43 2.59 -5.60 15.05
N ILE A 44 2.79 -5.65 13.73
CA ILE A 44 4.03 -5.17 13.08
C ILE A 44 4.17 -3.65 13.24
N ASN A 45 3.10 -2.88 13.00
CA ASN A 45 3.15 -1.43 13.19
C ASN A 45 3.51 -1.07 14.64
N LYS A 46 2.95 -1.79 15.62
CA LYS A 46 3.25 -1.60 17.04
C LYS A 46 4.69 -1.93 17.38
N SER A 47 5.26 -3.01 16.83
CA SER A 47 6.68 -3.36 17.05
C SER A 47 7.64 -2.34 16.42
N LEU A 48 7.22 -1.67 15.34
CA LEU A 48 7.95 -0.57 14.72
C LEU A 48 7.73 0.79 15.41
N GLY A 49 6.95 0.86 16.49
CA GLY A 49 6.60 2.12 17.18
C GLY A 49 5.58 2.99 16.43
N ILE A 50 4.97 2.47 15.37
CA ILE A 50 3.94 3.15 14.56
C ILE A 50 2.58 2.99 15.27
N ASN A 51 2.41 3.71 16.38
CA ASN A 51 1.15 3.78 17.12
C ASN A 51 0.24 4.90 16.58
N GLU A 52 -0.94 5.06 17.18
CA GLU A 52 -1.93 6.07 16.73
C GLU A 52 -1.43 7.50 16.93
N ASP A 53 -0.62 7.75 17.96
CA ASP A 53 -0.02 9.05 18.25
C ASP A 53 1.01 9.42 17.19
N PHE A 54 1.90 8.50 16.84
CA PHE A 54 2.85 8.66 15.75
C PHE A 54 2.13 8.96 14.42
N LYS A 55 1.03 8.25 14.13
CA LYS A 55 0.20 8.51 12.94
C LYS A 55 -0.44 9.90 12.98
N ASN A 56 -0.86 10.39 14.14
CA ASN A 56 -1.37 11.75 14.31
C ASN A 56 -0.27 12.78 14.04
N ASP A 57 0.91 12.57 14.60
CA ASP A 57 2.05 13.49 14.47
C ASP A 57 2.52 13.57 13.01
N MET A 58 2.48 12.45 12.27
CA MET A 58 2.75 12.47 10.83
C MET A 58 1.75 13.29 10.03
N ILE A 59 0.46 13.30 10.42
CA ILE A 59 -0.55 14.15 9.78
C ILE A 59 -0.31 15.63 10.14
N LYS A 60 0.00 15.93 11.41
CA LYS A 60 0.35 17.28 11.85
C LYS A 60 1.55 17.80 11.08
N TYR A 61 2.59 16.98 10.99
CA TYR A 61 3.81 17.26 10.22
C TYR A 61 3.49 17.62 8.77
N ALA A 62 2.72 16.77 8.06
CA ALA A 62 2.36 17.01 6.67
C ALA A 62 1.62 18.36 6.49
N LYS A 63 0.65 18.64 7.36
CA LYS A 63 -0.08 19.92 7.34
C LYS A 63 0.80 21.12 7.62
N THR A 64 1.73 21.01 8.56
CA THR A 64 2.70 22.07 8.86
C THR A 64 3.61 22.34 7.68
N VAL A 65 4.10 21.28 7.01
CA VAL A 65 4.90 21.41 5.79
C VAL A 65 4.13 22.12 4.68
N ASP A 66 2.87 21.74 4.46
CA ASP A 66 2.00 22.38 3.46
C ASP A 66 1.80 23.87 3.79
N TYR A 67 1.56 24.20 5.06
CA TYR A 67 1.44 25.57 5.52
C TYR A 67 2.72 26.37 5.24
N LEU A 68 3.88 25.88 5.69
CA LEU A 68 5.17 26.54 5.47
C LEU A 68 5.44 26.78 3.98
N ARG A 69 5.08 25.81 3.12
CA ARG A 69 5.22 25.93 1.67
C ARG A 69 4.35 27.04 1.10
N VAL A 70 3.08 27.15 1.51
CA VAL A 70 2.16 28.21 1.07
C VAL A 70 2.68 29.60 1.44
N PHE A 71 3.31 29.74 2.60
CA PHE A 71 3.85 31.01 3.09
C PHE A 71 5.31 31.27 2.66
N GLY A 72 5.90 30.42 1.82
CA GLY A 72 7.27 30.59 1.33
C GLY A 72 8.34 30.48 2.42
N VAL A 73 8.01 29.86 3.56
CA VAL A 73 8.94 29.67 4.68
C VAL A 73 9.75 28.39 4.45
N ALA A 74 11.04 28.44 4.77
CA ALA A 74 11.90 27.27 4.64
C ALA A 74 11.39 26.10 5.50
N ILE A 75 11.28 24.92 4.88
CA ILE A 75 10.89 23.67 5.56
C ILE A 75 12.12 23.14 6.30
N ARG A 76 12.32 23.64 7.53
CA ARG A 76 13.38 23.20 8.44
C ARG A 76 12.77 22.59 9.69
N TYR A 77 13.54 21.75 10.36
CA TYR A 77 13.10 21.05 11.57
C TYR A 77 12.53 22.01 12.61
N GLU A 78 13.23 23.13 12.87
CA GLU A 78 12.82 24.09 13.91
C GLU A 78 11.47 24.74 13.57
N ASN A 79 11.28 25.10 12.30
CA ASN A 79 10.04 25.72 11.81
C ASN A 79 8.86 24.74 11.86
N VAL A 80 9.11 23.47 11.54
CA VAL A 80 8.07 22.45 11.60
C VAL A 80 7.68 22.16 13.04
N MET A 81 8.66 21.97 13.93
CA MET A 81 8.39 21.68 15.34
C MET A 81 7.70 22.85 16.05
N ALA A 82 8.06 24.09 15.74
CA ALA A 82 7.42 25.28 16.33
C ALA A 82 5.93 25.41 15.99
N LEU A 83 5.50 24.82 14.87
CA LEU A 83 4.12 24.90 14.38
C LEU A 83 3.36 23.58 14.51
N LEU A 84 4.03 22.48 14.88
CA LEU A 84 3.44 21.14 14.93
C LEU A 84 2.24 21.09 15.90
N ASP A 85 2.41 21.69 17.08
CA ASP A 85 1.39 21.75 18.13
C ASP A 85 0.24 22.71 17.80
N GLN A 86 0.41 23.58 16.79
CA GLN A 86 -0.66 24.47 16.32
C GLN A 86 -1.70 23.71 15.48
N VAL A 87 -1.35 22.53 14.95
CA VAL A 87 -2.29 21.69 14.24
C VAL A 87 -3.18 20.96 15.25
N SER A 88 -4.44 21.39 15.33
CA SER A 88 -5.38 20.84 16.31
C SER A 88 -5.72 19.37 16.04
N ASP A 89 -6.02 18.62 17.10
CA ASP A 89 -6.47 17.23 16.95
C ASP A 89 -7.79 17.15 16.15
N LYS A 90 -8.63 18.19 16.20
CA LYS A 90 -9.84 18.28 15.36
C LYS A 90 -9.48 18.30 13.87
N ASP A 91 -8.41 19.01 13.50
CA ASP A 91 -7.93 19.06 12.13
C ASP A 91 -7.33 17.73 11.69
N VAL A 92 -6.67 17.01 12.59
CA VAL A 92 -6.21 15.64 12.36
C VAL A 92 -7.40 14.71 12.11
N GLN A 93 -8.41 14.75 12.98
CA GLN A 93 -9.60 13.90 12.84
C GLN A 93 -10.40 14.21 11.56
N ARG A 94 -10.54 15.50 11.21
CA ARG A 94 -11.17 15.92 9.96
C ARG A 94 -10.40 15.40 8.74
N TYR A 95 -9.06 15.43 8.79
CA TYR A 95 -8.22 14.90 7.73
C TYR A 95 -8.33 13.37 7.62
N LYS A 96 -8.31 12.64 8.75
CA LYS A 96 -8.56 11.19 8.76
C LYS A 96 -9.91 10.83 8.19
N TYR A 97 -10.95 11.59 8.54
CA TYR A 97 -12.28 11.41 7.99
C TYR A 97 -12.31 11.67 6.48
N PHE A 98 -11.66 12.75 6.03
CA PHE A 98 -11.49 13.02 4.61
C PHE A 98 -10.77 11.88 3.91
N LEU A 99 -9.64 11.38 4.42
CA LEU A 99 -8.93 10.23 3.84
C LEU A 99 -9.79 8.97 3.77
N LYS A 100 -10.57 8.67 4.82
CA LYS A 100 -11.51 7.54 4.82
C LYS A 100 -12.62 7.70 3.79
N LYS A 101 -13.04 8.94 3.51
CA LYS A 101 -14.08 9.27 2.53
C LYS A 101 -13.54 9.58 1.14
N LYS A 102 -12.24 9.78 1.00
CA LYS A 102 -11.60 10.06 -0.28
C LYS A 102 -11.71 8.78 -1.08
N ASN A 103 -12.67 8.74 -2.00
CA ASN A 103 -12.62 7.79 -3.08
C ASN A 103 -11.34 8.11 -3.84
N VAL A 104 -10.31 7.29 -3.61
CA VAL A 104 -9.11 7.28 -4.44
C VAL A 104 -9.60 7.09 -5.87
N ASP A 105 -9.29 8.05 -6.74
CA ASP A 105 -9.75 8.01 -8.12
C ASP A 105 -9.24 6.73 -8.79
N LYS A 106 -9.91 6.27 -9.84
CA LYS A 106 -9.47 5.06 -10.58
C LYS A 106 -8.00 5.17 -10.98
N TYR A 107 -7.57 6.34 -11.45
CA TYR A 107 -6.18 6.57 -11.86
C TYR A 107 -5.22 6.55 -10.67
N ASP A 108 -5.57 7.16 -9.54
CA ASP A 108 -4.77 7.10 -8.32
C ASP A 108 -4.56 5.63 -7.86
N LYS A 109 -5.59 4.78 -7.97
CA LYS A 109 -5.48 3.34 -7.65
C LYS A 109 -4.54 2.61 -8.61
N ILE A 110 -4.59 2.93 -9.89
CA ILE A 110 -3.69 2.38 -10.92
C ILE A 110 -2.24 2.77 -10.63
N PHE A 111 -1.99 4.02 -10.24
CA PHE A 111 -0.65 4.46 -9.83
C PHE A 111 -0.16 3.74 -8.57
N LEU A 112 -1.01 3.59 -7.56
CA LEU A 112 -0.67 2.84 -6.36
C LEU A 112 -0.32 1.37 -6.67
N LEU A 113 -1.04 0.72 -7.59
CA LEU A 113 -0.71 -0.62 -8.06
C LEU A 113 0.64 -0.66 -8.78
N LYS A 114 0.90 0.31 -9.68
CA LYS A 114 2.19 0.43 -10.36
C LYS A 114 3.33 0.55 -9.36
N ASP A 115 3.16 1.38 -8.34
CA ASP A 115 4.22 1.67 -7.37
C ASP A 115 4.43 0.52 -6.37
N TYR A 116 3.35 -0.18 -5.99
CA TYR A 116 3.44 -1.39 -5.16
C TYR A 116 4.24 -2.51 -5.83
N PHE A 117 3.91 -2.85 -7.08
CA PHE A 117 4.61 -3.91 -7.82
C PHE A 117 5.93 -3.45 -8.41
N THR A 118 6.17 -2.14 -8.49
CA THR A 118 7.34 -1.48 -9.12
C THR A 118 7.39 -1.65 -10.63
N GLU A 119 8.05 -0.71 -11.31
CA GLU A 119 8.28 -0.79 -12.76
C GLU A 119 9.08 -2.03 -13.17
N TYR A 120 9.96 -2.52 -12.28
CA TYR A 120 10.81 -3.68 -12.56
C TYR A 120 9.97 -4.93 -12.81
N TYR A 121 8.99 -5.22 -11.96
CA TYR A 121 8.09 -6.37 -12.09
C TYR A 121 7.40 -6.40 -13.45
N PHE A 122 6.78 -5.28 -13.85
CA PHE A 122 6.09 -5.23 -15.14
C PHE A 122 7.04 -5.38 -16.32
N ALA A 123 8.18 -4.69 -16.30
CA ALA A 123 9.11 -4.68 -17.43
C ALA A 123 9.95 -5.97 -17.55
N HIS A 124 10.35 -6.57 -16.44
CA HIS A 124 11.28 -7.69 -16.41
C HIS A 124 10.57 -9.03 -16.24
N ASP A 125 9.56 -9.11 -15.38
CA ASP A 125 8.89 -10.37 -15.09
C ASP A 125 7.75 -10.57 -16.09
N LEU A 126 6.87 -9.58 -16.23
CA LEU A 126 5.73 -9.64 -17.16
C LEU A 126 6.05 -9.23 -18.61
N LYS A 127 7.28 -8.75 -18.87
CA LYS A 127 7.74 -8.28 -20.19
C LYS A 127 6.89 -7.17 -20.82
N ILE A 128 6.18 -6.39 -20.01
CA ILE A 128 5.39 -5.25 -20.48
C ILE A 128 6.33 -4.06 -20.76
N PRO A 129 6.31 -3.47 -21.97
CA PRO A 129 7.11 -2.29 -22.26
C PRO A 129 6.82 -1.15 -21.29
N LYS A 130 7.86 -0.41 -20.85
CA LYS A 130 7.73 0.65 -19.84
C LYS A 130 6.65 1.69 -20.17
N GLY A 131 6.54 2.06 -21.45
CA GLY A 131 5.52 3.01 -21.94
C GLY A 131 4.09 2.50 -21.83
N ASN A 132 3.89 1.19 -21.70
CA ASN A 132 2.59 0.52 -21.73
C ASN A 132 2.16 0.00 -20.35
N ILE A 133 2.96 0.19 -19.30
CA ILE A 133 2.67 -0.33 -17.96
C ILE A 133 1.34 0.20 -17.43
N LEU A 134 1.10 1.52 -17.53
CA LEU A 134 -0.15 2.12 -17.04
C LEU A 134 -1.36 1.62 -17.83
N ASP A 135 -1.21 1.46 -19.14
CA ASP A 135 -2.28 0.95 -20.01
C ASP A 135 -2.59 -0.51 -19.71
N PHE A 136 -1.57 -1.33 -19.47
CA PHE A 136 -1.74 -2.72 -19.04
C PHE A 136 -2.48 -2.81 -17.70
N ILE A 137 -2.05 -2.04 -16.70
CA ILE A 137 -2.73 -2.02 -15.40
C ILE A 137 -4.17 -1.53 -15.57
N HIS A 138 -4.40 -0.51 -16.40
CA HIS A 138 -5.75 -0.02 -16.70
C HIS A 138 -6.63 -1.10 -17.35
N TYR A 139 -6.11 -1.80 -18.35
CA TYR A 139 -6.77 -2.92 -19.02
C TYR A 139 -7.19 -3.98 -17.99
N CYS A 140 -6.26 -4.42 -17.15
CA CYS A 140 -6.55 -5.37 -16.09
C CYS A 140 -7.59 -4.82 -15.11
N PHE A 141 -7.49 -3.55 -14.75
CA PHE A 141 -8.38 -2.89 -13.79
C PHE A 141 -9.84 -2.85 -14.26
N VAL A 142 -10.06 -2.62 -15.56
CA VAL A 142 -11.40 -2.54 -16.17
C VAL A 142 -11.95 -3.92 -16.48
N GLU A 143 -11.22 -4.71 -17.27
CA GLU A 143 -11.73 -5.95 -17.85
C GLU A 143 -11.85 -7.06 -16.80
N PHE A 144 -10.92 -7.10 -15.84
CA PHE A 144 -10.84 -8.14 -14.81
C PHE A 144 -11.29 -7.65 -13.43
N LYS A 145 -11.91 -6.46 -13.39
CA LYS A 145 -12.52 -5.88 -12.18
C LYS A 145 -11.56 -5.92 -10.99
N LEU A 146 -10.39 -5.29 -11.10
CA LEU A 146 -9.44 -5.25 -9.98
C LEU A 146 -9.90 -4.36 -8.82
N GLU A 147 -10.90 -3.48 -9.01
CA GLU A 147 -11.30 -2.54 -7.97
C GLU A 147 -11.76 -3.19 -6.65
N PRO A 148 -12.62 -4.23 -6.63
CA PRO A 148 -12.96 -4.96 -5.42
C PRO A 148 -11.76 -5.66 -4.77
N LEU A 149 -10.84 -6.22 -5.58
CA LEU A 149 -9.64 -6.91 -5.09
C LEU A 149 -8.66 -5.93 -4.43
N PHE A 150 -8.48 -4.76 -5.06
CA PHE A 150 -7.67 -3.67 -4.52
C PHE A 150 -8.24 -3.16 -3.20
N LYS A 151 -9.56 -2.92 -3.13
CA LYS A 151 -10.24 -2.50 -1.88
C LYS A 151 -10.14 -3.55 -0.77
N ALA A 152 -10.08 -4.84 -1.12
CA ALA A 152 -9.91 -5.95 -0.19
C ALA A 152 -8.45 -6.24 0.16
N ASN A 153 -7.48 -5.46 -0.37
CA ASN A 153 -6.04 -5.72 -0.24
C ASN A 153 -5.63 -7.14 -0.67
N ASN A 154 -6.32 -7.73 -1.64
CA ASN A 154 -6.04 -9.09 -2.11
C ASN A 154 -4.98 -9.08 -3.23
N TYR A 155 -3.75 -8.72 -2.87
CA TYR A 155 -2.65 -8.55 -3.82
C TYR A 155 -2.21 -9.87 -4.48
N ASP A 156 -2.38 -11.01 -3.80
CA ASP A 156 -2.08 -12.32 -4.37
C ASP A 156 -2.95 -12.60 -5.61
N LYS A 157 -4.26 -12.34 -5.52
CA LYS A 157 -5.16 -12.49 -6.67
C LYS A 157 -4.89 -11.47 -7.77
N ILE A 158 -4.49 -10.24 -7.40
CA ILE A 158 -4.11 -9.22 -8.38
C ILE A 158 -2.86 -9.67 -9.15
N THR A 159 -1.90 -10.28 -8.46
CA THR A 159 -0.67 -10.84 -9.05
C THR A 159 -1.01 -11.92 -10.06
N LEU A 160 -1.85 -12.90 -9.68
CA LEU A 160 -2.30 -13.96 -10.57
C LEU A 160 -2.98 -13.39 -11.84
N ILE A 161 -3.86 -12.40 -11.68
CA ILE A 161 -4.50 -11.76 -12.84
C ILE A 161 -3.46 -11.08 -13.73
N PHE A 162 -2.47 -10.39 -13.16
CA PHE A 162 -1.41 -9.77 -13.96
C PHE A 162 -0.58 -10.81 -14.72
N GLU A 163 -0.21 -11.91 -14.09
CA GLU A 163 0.56 -12.99 -14.73
C GLU A 163 -0.23 -13.66 -15.85
N GLU A 164 -1.52 -13.95 -15.63
CA GLU A 164 -2.40 -14.57 -16.62
C GLU A 164 -2.68 -13.66 -17.82
N GLN A 165 -2.82 -12.35 -17.59
CA GLN A 165 -3.25 -11.41 -18.62
C GLN A 165 -2.11 -10.68 -19.33
N ALA A 166 -0.90 -10.66 -18.77
CA ALA A 166 0.29 -10.14 -19.45
C ALA A 166 0.48 -10.71 -20.87
N PRO A 167 0.47 -12.03 -21.11
CA PRO A 167 0.64 -12.57 -22.46
C PRO A 167 -0.50 -12.15 -23.42
N ASN A 168 -1.74 -12.07 -22.93
CA ASN A 168 -2.91 -11.67 -23.73
C ASN A 168 -2.85 -10.18 -24.13
N TYR A 169 -2.38 -9.33 -23.22
CA TYR A 169 -2.16 -7.93 -23.54
C TYR A 169 -1.03 -7.77 -24.56
N LEU A 170 0.08 -8.49 -24.38
CA LEU A 170 1.22 -8.47 -25.31
C LEU A 170 0.85 -8.94 -26.73
N SER A 171 -0.01 -9.96 -26.86
CA SER A 171 -0.50 -10.38 -28.19
C SER A 171 -1.36 -9.31 -28.86
N THR A 172 -2.20 -8.62 -28.08
CA THR A 172 -3.09 -7.55 -28.59
C THR A 172 -2.30 -6.34 -29.09
N ILE A 173 -1.24 -5.93 -28.40
CA ILE A 173 -0.40 -4.80 -28.84
C ILE A 173 0.44 -5.16 -30.08
N ASN A 174 0.94 -6.40 -30.17
CA ASN A 174 1.73 -6.85 -31.31
C ASN A 174 0.86 -6.95 -32.58
N GLN A 175 -0.40 -7.40 -32.46
CA GLN A 175 -1.34 -7.43 -33.57
C GLN A 175 -1.67 -6.02 -34.11
N LYS A 176 -1.90 -5.05 -33.22
CA LYS A 176 -2.12 -3.64 -33.61
C LYS A 176 -0.91 -3.00 -34.30
N THR A 177 0.29 -3.50 -34.04
CA THR A 177 1.52 -2.98 -34.67
C THR A 177 1.66 -3.49 -36.11
N ILE A 178 1.16 -4.69 -36.41
CA ILE A 178 1.22 -5.31 -37.75
C ILE A 178 0.15 -4.73 -38.70
N GLU A 179 -0.99 -4.25 -38.19
CA GLU A 179 -2.05 -3.64 -39.00
C GLU A 179 -1.76 -2.19 -39.46
N HIS A 180 -0.67 -1.59 -38.97
CA HIS A 180 -0.28 -0.21 -39.26
C HIS A 180 1.07 -0.08 -39.99
N GLU A 181 1.63 -1.19 -40.49
CA GLU A 181 2.70 -1.24 -41.51
C GLU A 181 2.12 -1.56 -42.89
#